data_AF-A0A644SKA9-F1
#
_entry.id   AF-A0A644SKA9-F1
#
_cell.length_a   1.000
_cell.length_b   1.000
_cell.length_c   1.000
_cell.angle_alpha   90.00
_cell.angle_beta   90.00
_cell.angle_gamma   90.00
#
_symmetry.space_group_name_H-M   'P 1'
#
loop_
_entity.id
_entity.type
_entity.pdbx_description
1 polymer ?
#
loop_
_entity_poly.entity_id
_entity_poly.type
_entity_poly.pdbx_seq_one_letter_code
_entity_poly.pdbx_strand_id
1 'polypeptide(L)'
;MIVNKEFFFFRTFDLDNRISKMYQDLVYQFNSKINCNDFFENRGFTLLIGSKNEEIYQNGNFYFLDCVIVFPSSLAYDCTVCWKINEDSEYDFYWTSNFPNDELADYIEKKPCKE
;
A
#
# COMPACT_ATOMS: atom_id res chain seq x y z
N MET A 1 3.66 17.78 27.24
CA MET A 1 4.64 17.60 26.15
C MET A 1 3.88 16.95 25.01
N ILE A 2 3.55 17.71 23.95
CA ILE A 2 2.86 17.15 22.80
C ILE A 2 3.91 16.37 22.02
N VAL A 3 3.89 15.05 22.14
CA VAL A 3 4.68 14.18 21.27
C VAL A 3 3.96 14.21 19.93
N ASN A 4 4.53 14.88 18.94
CA ASN A 4 4.04 14.82 17.56
C ASN A 4 4.15 13.35 17.09
N LYS A 5 3.03 12.63 17.15
CA LYS A 5 2.96 11.17 16.95
C LYS A 5 3.05 10.73 15.49
N GLU A 6 2.98 11.66 14.53
CA GLU A 6 2.64 11.29 13.14
C GLU A 6 3.86 10.94 12.25
N PHE A 7 5.10 11.17 12.69
CA PHE A 7 6.32 10.76 11.96
C PHE A 7 7.13 9.65 12.65
N PHE A 8 6.74 9.20 13.84
CA PHE A 8 7.48 8.18 14.61
C PHE A 8 7.14 6.73 14.17
N PHE A 9 6.18 6.57 13.27
CA PHE A 9 5.59 5.27 12.95
C PHE A 9 6.54 4.39 12.12
N PHE A 10 7.05 4.89 10.98
CA PHE A 10 7.92 4.10 10.10
C PHE A 10 9.15 3.59 10.88
N ARG A 11 9.70 4.44 11.75
CA ARG A 11 10.80 4.07 12.65
C ARG A 11 10.44 3.01 13.68
N THR A 12 9.24 3.06 14.26
CA THR A 12 8.80 2.11 15.30
C THR A 12 8.70 0.67 14.74
N PHE A 13 8.35 0.54 13.46
CA PHE A 13 8.17 -0.74 12.79
C PHE A 13 9.30 -1.06 11.79
N ASP A 14 10.43 -0.34 11.84
CA ASP A 14 11.58 -0.48 10.95
C ASP A 14 11.23 -0.45 9.45
N LEU A 15 10.20 0.33 9.10
CA LEU A 15 9.71 0.48 7.74
C LEU A 15 10.43 1.59 6.96
N ASP A 16 11.18 2.47 7.63
CA ASP A 16 11.91 3.60 7.03
C ASP A 16 12.77 3.14 5.83
N ASN A 17 13.55 2.07 6.03
CA ASN A 17 14.43 1.50 5.01
C ASN A 17 13.73 0.46 4.12
N ARG A 18 12.41 0.35 4.21
CA ARG A 18 11.60 -0.65 3.51
C ARG A 18 10.55 -0.04 2.60
N ILE A 19 10.40 1.29 2.58
CA ILE A 19 9.43 1.99 1.72
C ILE A 19 9.59 1.58 0.24
N SER A 20 10.81 1.49 -0.27
CA SER A 20 11.05 1.06 -1.66
C SER A 20 10.59 -0.36 -1.93
N LYS A 21 10.81 -1.29 -0.99
CA LYS A 21 10.37 -2.67 -1.11
C LYS A 21 8.85 -2.79 -1.00
N MET A 22 8.25 -2.07 -0.04
CA MET A 22 6.79 -1.96 0.08
C MET A 22 6.17 -1.49 -1.23
N TYR A 23 6.71 -0.45 -1.86
CA TYR A 23 6.24 0.00 -3.17
C TYR A 23 6.33 -1.12 -4.23
N GLN A 24 7.49 -1.78 -4.35
CA GLN A 24 7.73 -2.83 -5.34
C GLN A 24 6.78 -4.02 -5.17
N ASP A 25 6.63 -4.54 -3.94
CA ASP A 25 5.79 -5.70 -3.66
C ASP A 25 4.31 -5.38 -3.93
N LEU A 26 3.85 -4.19 -3.56
CA LEU A 26 2.46 -3.75 -3.78
C LEU A 26 2.16 -3.49 -5.26
N VAL A 27 3.10 -2.89 -6.01
CA VAL A 27 2.98 -2.70 -7.47
C VAL A 27 3.01 -4.02 -8.21
N TYR A 28 3.87 -4.95 -7.81
CA TYR A 28 3.94 -6.28 -8.41
C TYR A 28 2.60 -7.03 -8.30
N GLN A 29 1.95 -6.96 -7.15
CA GLN A 29 0.61 -7.53 -6.94
C GLN A 29 -0.44 -6.89 -7.85
N PHE A 30 -0.37 -5.57 -8.07
CA PHE A 30 -1.25 -4.92 -9.04
C PHE A 30 -1.02 -5.40 -10.45
N ASN A 31 0.21 -5.29 -10.95
CA ASN A 31 0.56 -5.64 -12.31
C ASN A 31 0.17 -7.10 -12.62
N SER A 32 0.36 -8.00 -11.64
CA SER A 32 -0.07 -9.39 -11.72
C SER A 32 -1.59 -9.53 -11.80
N LYS A 33 -2.34 -8.75 -11.02
CA LYS A 33 -3.81 -8.77 -11.01
C LYS A 33 -4.43 -8.31 -12.32
N ILE A 34 -3.81 -7.33 -12.98
CA ILE A 34 -4.33 -6.71 -14.22
C ILE A 34 -3.66 -7.27 -15.48
N ASN A 35 -2.77 -8.25 -15.33
CA ASN A 35 -1.98 -8.86 -16.40
C ASN A 35 -1.26 -7.82 -17.29
N CYS A 36 -0.60 -6.86 -16.65
CA CYS A 36 0.03 -5.75 -17.34
C CYS A 36 1.28 -5.31 -16.61
N ASN A 37 2.41 -5.65 -17.20
CA ASN A 37 3.71 -5.23 -16.68
C ASN A 37 3.82 -3.71 -16.83
N ASP A 38 4.50 -3.09 -15.86
CA ASP A 38 4.92 -1.69 -15.93
C ASP A 38 3.79 -0.66 -15.97
N PHE A 39 2.57 -1.04 -15.60
CA PHE A 39 1.43 -0.13 -15.53
C PHE A 39 1.72 1.10 -14.66
N PHE A 40 2.37 0.89 -13.52
CA PHE A 40 2.81 1.93 -12.58
C PHE A 40 4.24 2.45 -12.81
N GLU A 41 4.88 2.16 -13.94
CA GLU A 41 6.15 2.85 -14.28
C GLU A 41 5.90 4.27 -14.78
N ASN A 42 4.83 4.47 -15.55
CA ASN A 42 4.44 5.76 -16.12
C ASN A 42 3.18 6.34 -15.46
N ARG A 43 2.73 5.72 -14.38
CA ARG A 43 1.51 6.07 -13.63
C ARG A 43 1.81 5.90 -12.15
N GLY A 44 1.08 6.61 -11.31
CA GLY A 44 1.24 6.50 -9.86
C GLY A 44 -0.09 6.33 -9.17
N PHE A 45 0.00 5.97 -7.90
CA PHE A 45 -1.05 6.15 -6.91
C PHE A 45 -0.40 6.80 -5.68
N THR A 46 -1.19 7.42 -4.82
CA THR A 46 -0.71 7.95 -3.55
C THR A 46 -1.27 7.10 -2.42
N LEU A 47 -0.41 6.70 -1.48
CA LEU A 47 -0.82 6.14 -0.20
C LEU A 47 -0.69 7.22 0.87
N LEU A 48 -1.79 7.47 1.57
CA LEU A 48 -1.90 8.41 2.68
C LEU A 48 -2.00 7.61 3.98
N ILE A 49 -1.11 7.91 4.91
CA ILE A 49 -0.98 7.25 6.21
C ILE A 49 -1.27 8.28 7.30
N GLY A 50 -1.94 7.86 8.38
CA GLY A 50 -2.34 8.76 9.46
C GLY A 50 -3.76 9.33 9.30
N SER A 51 -4.67 8.59 8.67
CA SER A 51 -6.08 9.01 8.49
C SER A 51 -7.04 8.50 9.58
N LYS A 52 -6.60 7.62 10.50
CA LYS A 52 -7.45 6.91 11.47
C LYS A 52 -6.83 6.82 12.88
N ASN A 53 -7.67 6.60 13.89
CA ASN A 53 -7.28 6.53 15.31
C ASN A 53 -6.43 5.29 15.69
N GLU A 54 -6.44 4.24 14.87
CA GLU A 54 -5.57 3.05 15.00
C GLU A 54 -4.93 2.77 13.64
N GLU A 55 -3.73 3.29 13.39
CA GLU A 55 -3.10 3.09 12.08
C GLU A 55 -2.48 1.70 11.93
N ILE A 56 -1.97 1.10 13.02
CA ILE A 56 -1.31 -0.20 12.97
C ILE A 56 -1.81 -1.13 14.06
N TYR A 57 -2.10 -2.36 13.66
CA TYR A 57 -2.44 -3.45 14.57
C TYR A 57 -1.78 -4.76 14.13
N GLN A 58 -1.60 -5.68 15.06
CA GLN A 58 -0.98 -6.98 14.82
C GLN A 58 -2.02 -8.10 14.93
N ASN A 59 -1.97 -9.06 14.01
CA ASN A 59 -2.72 -10.31 14.10
C ASN A 59 -1.83 -11.49 13.70
N GLY A 60 -1.41 -12.27 14.71
CA GLY A 60 -0.41 -13.33 14.53
C GLY A 60 0.94 -12.75 14.09
N ASN A 61 1.48 -13.28 12.99
CA ASN A 61 2.77 -12.84 12.43
C ASN A 61 2.63 -11.69 11.42
N PHE A 62 1.43 -11.15 11.25
CA PHE A 62 1.15 -10.05 10.35
C PHE A 62 0.93 -8.75 11.12
N TYR A 63 1.47 -7.68 10.58
CA TYR A 63 1.16 -6.30 10.94
C TYR A 63 0.31 -5.70 9.84
N PHE A 64 -0.64 -4.87 10.23
CA PHE A 64 -1.61 -4.23 9.35
C PHE A 64 -1.47 -2.73 9.47
N LEU A 65 -1.54 -2.02 8.36
CA LEU A 65 -1.48 -0.57 8.25
C LEU A 65 -2.74 -0.08 7.53
N ASP A 66 -3.62 0.54 8.29
CA ASP A 66 -4.76 1.26 7.75
C ASP A 66 -4.27 2.55 7.07
N CYS A 67 -4.68 2.71 5.83
CA CYS A 67 -4.26 3.81 4.98
C CYS A 67 -5.38 4.18 4.00
N VAL A 68 -5.13 5.23 3.22
CA VAL A 68 -6.02 5.68 2.17
C VAL A 68 -5.24 5.67 0.86
N ILE A 69 -5.79 5.03 -0.16
CA ILE A 69 -5.23 5.04 -1.51
C ILE A 69 -5.96 6.07 -2.38
N VAL A 70 -5.19 6.79 -3.19
CA VAL A 70 -5.69 7.76 -4.15
C VAL A 70 -5.14 7.41 -5.52
N PHE A 71 -6.04 7.03 -6.44
CA PHE A 71 -5.69 6.94 -7.86
C PHE A 71 -5.78 8.33 -8.51
N PRO A 72 -4.91 8.65 -9.49
CA PRO A 72 -5.01 9.91 -10.23
C PRO A 72 -6.38 10.05 -10.88
N SER A 73 -7.06 11.17 -10.64
CA SER A 73 -8.45 11.48 -11.08
C SER A 73 -9.59 10.77 -10.33
N SER A 74 -9.31 10.07 -9.23
CA SER A 74 -10.32 9.40 -8.41
C SER A 74 -10.45 10.03 -7.01
N LEU A 75 -11.49 9.61 -6.29
CA LEU A 75 -11.62 9.87 -4.86
C LEU A 75 -10.58 9.08 -4.05
N ALA A 76 -10.52 9.39 -2.76
CA ALA A 76 -9.68 8.71 -1.80
C ALA A 76 -10.46 7.53 -1.19
N TYR A 77 -9.82 6.36 -1.10
CA TYR A 77 -10.47 5.13 -0.64
C TYR A 77 -9.70 4.52 0.52
N ASP A 78 -10.43 4.14 1.57
CA ASP A 78 -9.86 3.39 2.69
C ASP A 78 -9.35 2.03 2.20
N CYS A 79 -8.15 1.66 2.62
CA CYS A 79 -7.57 0.34 2.38
C CYS A 79 -6.61 -0.05 3.50
N THR A 80 -6.18 -1.30 3.51
CA THR A 80 -5.19 -1.80 4.47
C THR A 80 -4.09 -2.53 3.73
N VAL A 81 -2.85 -2.13 3.99
CA VAL A 81 -1.63 -2.89 3.63
C VAL A 81 -1.27 -3.77 4.82
N CYS A 82 -0.78 -4.98 4.59
CA CYS A 82 -0.19 -5.77 5.66
C CYS A 82 1.22 -6.23 5.30
N TRP A 83 2.01 -6.56 6.32
CA TRP A 83 3.34 -7.14 6.13
C TRP A 83 3.67 -8.19 7.19
N LYS A 84 4.61 -9.06 6.86
CA LYS A 84 5.23 -10.01 7.79
C LYS A 84 6.73 -10.05 7.57
N ILE A 85 7.46 -10.54 8.56
CA ILE A 85 8.88 -10.88 8.41
C ILE A 85 8.94 -12.37 8.04
N ASN A 86 9.63 -12.70 6.95
CA ASN A 86 9.78 -14.06 6.45
C ASN A 86 10.98 -14.77 7.10
N GLU A 87 11.23 -16.02 6.69
CA GLU A 87 12.29 -16.86 7.27
C GLU A 87 13.70 -16.30 7.01
N ASP A 88 13.87 -15.52 5.94
CA ASP A 88 15.12 -14.84 5.59
C ASP A 88 15.31 -13.50 6.30
N SER A 89 14.44 -13.18 7.27
CA SER A 89 14.38 -11.87 7.95
C SER A 89 14.07 -10.69 7.02
N GLU A 90 13.47 -10.95 5.87
CA GLU A 90 13.00 -9.95 4.92
C GLU A 90 11.51 -9.64 5.12
N TYR A 91 11.08 -8.44 4.74
CA TYR A 91 9.72 -7.97 4.94
C TYR A 91 8.88 -8.22 3.71
N ASP A 92 7.85 -9.05 3.74
CA ASP A 92 6.95 -9.18 2.59
C ASP A 92 5.68 -8.33 2.79
N PHE A 93 5.34 -7.49 1.82
CA PHE A 93 4.18 -6.58 1.87
C PHE A 93 3.03 -7.03 0.96
N TYR A 94 1.79 -6.81 1.41
CA TYR A 94 0.59 -7.29 0.73
C TYR A 94 -0.57 -6.30 0.81
N TRP A 95 -1.41 -6.32 -0.22
CA TRP A 95 -2.75 -5.75 -0.13
C TRP A 95 -3.66 -6.71 0.62
N THR A 96 -4.53 -6.17 1.48
CA THR A 96 -5.60 -6.97 2.10
C THR A 96 -6.86 -6.99 1.22
N SER A 97 -7.88 -7.72 1.64
CA SER A 97 -9.13 -7.90 0.89
C SER A 97 -9.98 -6.64 0.77
N ASN A 98 -9.75 -5.62 1.59
CA ASN A 98 -10.45 -4.34 1.50
C ASN A 98 -9.90 -3.41 0.40
N PHE A 99 -8.99 -3.90 -0.44
CA PHE A 99 -8.46 -3.14 -1.54
C PHE A 99 -9.57 -2.71 -2.53
N PRO A 100 -9.63 -1.42 -2.94
CA PRO A 100 -10.69 -0.87 -3.81
C PRO A 100 -10.52 -1.34 -5.26
N ASN A 101 -11.04 -2.53 -5.54
CA ASN A 101 -10.88 -3.22 -6.83
C ASN A 101 -11.70 -2.59 -7.95
N ASP A 102 -12.92 -2.16 -7.64
CA ASP A 102 -13.83 -1.58 -8.63
C ASP A 102 -13.28 -0.24 -9.12
N GLU A 103 -12.72 0.53 -8.18
CA GLU A 103 -12.08 1.81 -8.46
C GLU A 103 -10.77 1.67 -9.24
N LEU A 104 -10.00 0.60 -8.98
CA LEU A 104 -8.84 0.25 -9.78
C LEU A 104 -9.26 -0.11 -11.20
N ALA A 105 -10.32 -0.89 -11.38
CA ALA A 105 -10.86 -1.22 -12.70
C ALA A 105 -11.28 0.05 -13.46
N ASP A 106 -12.05 0.93 -12.83
CA ASP A 106 -12.43 2.24 -13.39
C ASP A 106 -11.21 3.09 -13.80
N TYR A 107 -10.16 3.07 -12.98
CA TYR A 107 -8.91 3.79 -13.28
C TYR A 107 -8.19 3.21 -14.50
N ILE A 108 -8.17 1.90 -14.65
CA ILE A 108 -7.58 1.18 -15.78
C ILE A 108 -8.41 1.41 -17.05
N GLU A 109 -9.74 1.36 -17.00
CA GLU A 109 -10.58 1.61 -18.18
C GLU A 109 -10.34 3.01 -18.77
N LYS A 110 -10.18 4.02 -17.91
CA LYS A 110 -9.84 5.39 -18.33
C LYS A 110 -8.42 5.51 -18.85
N LYS A 111 -7.53 4.57 -18.50
CA LYS A 111 -6.12 4.55 -18.89
C LYS A 111 -5.69 3.10 -19.17
N PRO A 112 -6.02 2.53 -20.33
CA PRO A 112 -5.71 1.13 -20.60
C PRO A 112 -4.21 0.87 -20.63
N CYS A 113 -3.81 -0.38 -20.42
CA CYS A 113 -2.44 -0.81 -20.67
C CYS A 113 -2.06 -0.52 -22.11
N LYS A 114 -0.85 0.02 -22.32
CA LYS A 114 -0.32 0.11 -23.68
C LYS A 114 -0.01 -1.31 -24.15
N GLU A 115 -0.49 -1.66 -25.33
CA GLU A 115 -0.06 -2.86 -26.07
C GLU A 115 1.44 -2.77 -26.42
#